data_AF-A0A358KIH0-F1
#
_entry.id   AF-A0A358KIH0-F1
#
_cell.length_a   1.000
_cell.length_b   1.000
_cell.length_c   1.000
_cell.angle_alpha   90.00
_cell.angle_beta   90.00
_cell.angle_gamma   90.00
#
_symmetry.space_group_name_H-M   'P 1'
#
loop_
_entity.id
_entity.type
_entity.pdbx_description
1 polymer ?
#
loop_
_entity_poly.entity_id
_entity_poly.type
_entity_poly.pdbx_seq_one_letter_code
_entity_poly.pdbx_strand_id
1 'polypeptide(L)'
;MTAYNDFGAPSLRNNSISRIGATLAELKAGNGSVIKTGTLINFTSGQTSGINLKLTVTGSPLGQAEIGADAPAETEAGTVFREKVNCEGGSPLPAGKVHFIDLSGLDPAKRYELVLFASDAAGGEAKPVSFTLWDVSSFENRSDIAPDRVTISGQFNRTTTIETGGNDNAARGDVCRFASIRCGADGDLRVILQPPNGSQLKALMLRKQTPPVLAGKPMIELGEDHAVIRASLADITGGPVQLRWRVANSDSAWQSVALTPDATGALSAQLDSLAVFVDHEFIFVQSTPQGEVTSEPRMIRPQKTGIIYSTGFEP
;
A
#
# COMPACT_ATOMS: atom_id res chain seq x y z
N MET A 1 -6.24 -10.55 -6.54
CA MET A 1 -6.04 -10.05 -7.92
C MET A 1 -5.02 -8.95 -7.85
N THR A 2 -4.01 -9.00 -8.71
CA THR A 2 -3.03 -7.94 -8.90
C THR A 2 -2.99 -7.59 -10.37
N ALA A 3 -3.15 -6.30 -10.68
CA ALA A 3 -3.18 -5.80 -12.04
C ALA A 3 -2.17 -4.67 -12.20
N TYR A 4 -1.62 -4.53 -13.41
CA TYR A 4 -0.53 -3.59 -13.68
C TYR A 4 -0.78 -2.80 -14.95
N ASN A 5 -0.19 -1.60 -15.00
CA ASN A 5 -0.05 -0.79 -16.20
C ASN A 5 1.39 -0.31 -16.37
N ASP A 6 1.86 -0.39 -17.61
CA ASP A 6 3.06 0.30 -18.09
C ASP A 6 2.60 1.54 -18.87
N PHE A 7 3.27 2.66 -18.61
CA PHE A 7 2.96 3.96 -19.21
C PHE A 7 3.84 4.31 -20.41
N GLY A 8 4.81 3.48 -20.76
CA GLY A 8 5.73 3.71 -21.86
C GLY A 8 5.40 3.01 -23.19
N ALA A 9 6.09 3.43 -24.24
CA ALA A 9 6.23 2.66 -25.47
C ALA A 9 7.38 1.65 -25.29
N PRO A 10 7.19 0.35 -25.59
CA PRO A 10 8.18 -0.66 -25.25
C PRO A 10 9.45 -0.52 -26.08
N SER A 11 10.59 -0.64 -25.40
CA SER A 11 11.68 -1.44 -25.96
C SER A 11 11.57 -2.87 -25.40
N LEU A 12 11.10 -3.79 -26.25
CA LEU A 12 11.48 -5.21 -26.32
C LEU A 12 11.00 -6.34 -25.39
N ARG A 13 10.23 -6.23 -24.28
CA ARG A 13 10.11 -7.43 -23.39
C ARG A 13 8.78 -8.14 -23.09
N ASN A 14 7.58 -7.55 -23.15
CA ASN A 14 6.36 -8.31 -22.78
C ASN A 14 5.09 -7.88 -23.52
N ASN A 15 4.37 -8.85 -24.10
CA ASN A 15 3.11 -8.65 -24.84
C ASN A 15 1.85 -8.63 -23.96
N SER A 16 1.97 -8.87 -22.64
CA SER A 16 0.85 -9.12 -21.73
C SER A 16 0.62 -8.01 -20.69
N ILE A 17 0.88 -6.74 -21.03
CA ILE A 17 0.79 -5.60 -20.08
C ILE A 17 -0.18 -4.56 -20.64
N SER A 18 -0.99 -3.90 -19.79
CA SER A 18 -1.79 -2.76 -20.25
C SER A 18 -0.86 -1.58 -20.54
N ARG A 19 -0.98 -1.01 -21.74
CA ARG A 19 -0.10 0.04 -22.27
C ARG A 19 -0.86 1.36 -22.40
N ILE A 20 -1.37 1.85 -21.27
CA ILE A 20 -2.26 3.01 -21.25
C ILE A 20 -1.45 4.25 -20.90
N GLY A 21 -0.61 4.66 -21.85
CA GLY A 21 0.29 5.81 -21.74
C GLY A 21 0.12 6.83 -22.86
N ALA A 22 0.59 8.06 -22.64
CA ALA A 22 0.66 9.12 -23.64
C ALA A 22 2.08 9.22 -24.22
N THR A 23 2.20 9.44 -25.53
CA THR A 23 3.49 9.70 -26.18
C THR A 23 3.72 11.20 -26.41
N LEU A 24 4.98 11.60 -26.58
CA LEU A 24 5.41 12.94 -27.00
C LEU A 24 4.75 13.34 -28.31
N ALA A 25 4.64 12.42 -29.26
CA ALA A 25 4.04 12.69 -30.57
C ALA A 25 2.57 13.08 -30.41
N GLU A 26 1.83 12.35 -29.57
CA GLU A 26 0.43 12.64 -29.27
C GLU A 26 0.26 13.95 -28.50
N LEU A 27 1.15 14.23 -27.54
CA LEU A 27 1.10 15.49 -26.78
C LEU A 27 1.48 16.70 -27.64
N LYS A 28 2.36 16.55 -28.64
CA LYS A 28 2.68 17.60 -29.62
C LYS A 28 1.53 17.85 -30.60
N ALA A 29 0.80 16.81 -30.97
CA ALA A 29 -0.36 16.91 -31.85
C ALA A 29 -1.63 17.39 -31.11
N GLY A 30 -1.68 17.23 -29.79
CA GLY A 30 -2.87 17.53 -28.98
C GLY A 30 -3.12 19.04 -28.80
N ASN A 31 -4.38 19.45 -28.93
CA ASN A 31 -4.85 20.81 -28.64
C ASN A 31 -4.94 21.12 -27.13
N GLY A 32 -3.97 20.66 -26.33
CA GLY A 32 -3.85 20.99 -24.90
C GLY A 32 -3.99 19.82 -23.92
N SER A 33 -4.50 18.65 -24.32
CA SER A 33 -4.54 17.44 -23.47
C SER A 33 -4.64 16.15 -24.30
N VAL A 34 -4.09 15.05 -23.80
CA VAL A 34 -4.20 13.69 -24.33
C VAL A 34 -4.93 12.81 -23.31
N ILE A 35 -5.96 12.10 -23.76
CA ILE A 35 -6.74 11.17 -22.94
C ILE A 35 -6.55 9.75 -23.50
N LYS A 36 -6.20 8.82 -22.61
CA LYS A 36 -6.02 7.40 -22.92
C LYS A 36 -6.86 6.56 -21.99
N THR A 37 -7.56 5.58 -22.54
CA THR A 37 -8.41 4.66 -21.78
C THR A 37 -8.07 3.22 -22.13
N GLY A 38 -8.21 2.32 -21.15
CA GLY A 38 -8.05 0.89 -21.34
C GLY A 38 -8.37 0.13 -20.06
N THR A 39 -8.16 -1.19 -20.09
CA THR A 39 -8.32 -2.05 -18.91
C THR A 39 -6.97 -2.51 -18.39
N LEU A 40 -6.83 -2.60 -17.07
CA LEU A 40 -5.62 -3.13 -16.45
C LEU A 40 -5.51 -4.63 -16.71
N ILE A 41 -4.29 -5.15 -16.89
CA ILE A 41 -4.08 -6.60 -17.07
C ILE A 41 -3.79 -7.27 -15.73
N ASN A 42 -4.47 -8.37 -15.44
CA ASN A 42 -4.18 -9.24 -14.31
C ASN A 42 -2.86 -10.00 -14.57
N PHE A 43 -1.90 -9.83 -13.66
CA PHE A 43 -0.57 -10.41 -13.81
C PHE A 43 -0.57 -11.93 -13.86
N THR A 44 -1.37 -12.58 -13.02
CA THR A 44 -1.37 -14.05 -12.90
C THR A 44 -1.98 -14.72 -14.13
N SER A 45 -3.03 -14.14 -14.70
CA SER A 45 -3.74 -14.74 -15.84
C SER A 45 -3.35 -14.16 -17.20
N GLY A 46 -2.69 -13.00 -17.24
CA GLY A 46 -2.45 -12.24 -18.47
C GLY A 46 -3.72 -11.71 -19.15
N GLN A 47 -4.88 -11.82 -18.50
CA GLN A 47 -6.18 -11.38 -19.03
C GLN A 47 -6.54 -9.99 -18.50
N THR A 48 -7.47 -9.32 -19.18
CA THR A 48 -8.03 -8.06 -18.67
C THR A 48 -8.67 -8.27 -17.30
N SER A 49 -8.30 -7.40 -16.36
CA SER A 49 -9.06 -7.21 -15.12
C SER A 49 -10.24 -6.29 -15.47
N GLY A 50 -11.41 -6.49 -14.86
CA GLY A 50 -12.59 -5.64 -15.09
C GLY A 50 -12.44 -4.17 -14.64
N ILE A 51 -11.20 -3.72 -14.39
CA ILE A 51 -10.84 -2.41 -13.88
C ILE A 51 -10.36 -1.56 -15.05
N ASN A 52 -11.04 -0.45 -15.26
CA ASN A 52 -10.67 0.51 -16.29
C ASN A 52 -9.68 1.53 -15.73
N LEU A 53 -8.75 1.96 -16.57
CA LEU A 53 -7.87 3.09 -16.31
C LEU A 53 -8.11 4.14 -17.39
N LYS A 54 -8.26 5.39 -16.95
CA LYS A 54 -8.21 6.57 -17.80
C LYS A 54 -7.05 7.45 -17.36
N LEU A 55 -6.09 7.67 -18.26
CA LEU A 55 -5.00 8.62 -18.09
C LEU A 55 -5.34 9.91 -18.84
N THR A 56 -5.24 11.05 -18.16
CA THR A 56 -5.37 12.38 -18.76
C THR A 56 -4.07 13.16 -18.56
N VAL A 57 -3.37 13.46 -19.66
CA VAL A 57 -2.10 14.21 -19.64
C VAL A 57 -2.30 15.56 -20.32
N THR A 58 -2.21 16.64 -19.55
CA THR A 58 -2.38 18.02 -20.04
C THR A 58 -1.06 18.70 -20.38
N GLY A 59 -1.04 19.48 -21.46
CA GLY A 59 0.11 20.31 -21.86
C GLY A 59 0.96 19.70 -22.96
N SER A 60 2.00 20.45 -23.36
CA SER A 60 2.97 20.03 -24.38
C SER A 60 4.25 19.58 -23.69
N PRO A 61 4.93 18.53 -24.21
CA PRO A 61 6.07 17.98 -23.53
C PRO A 61 7.32 18.81 -23.82
N LEU A 62 8.14 19.05 -22.79
CA LEU A 62 9.44 19.73 -22.91
C LEU A 62 10.56 18.70 -22.70
N GLY A 63 11.13 18.19 -23.79
CA GLY A 63 12.41 17.45 -23.77
C GLY A 63 12.45 16.15 -22.96
N GLN A 64 11.31 15.55 -22.61
CA GLN A 64 11.26 14.30 -21.84
C GLN A 64 11.53 13.11 -22.76
N ALA A 65 12.56 12.30 -22.47
CA ALA A 65 12.86 11.09 -23.24
C ALA A 65 11.86 9.98 -22.88
N GLU A 66 11.15 9.38 -23.83
CA GLU A 66 10.17 8.30 -23.54
C GLU A 66 10.79 7.00 -23.01
N ILE A 67 12.12 6.95 -22.87
CA ILE A 67 12.91 5.78 -22.51
C ILE A 67 13.77 6.13 -21.28
N GLY A 68 13.67 5.33 -20.23
CA GLY A 68 14.52 5.31 -19.03
C GLY A 68 14.97 3.88 -18.69
N ALA A 69 15.46 3.65 -17.48
CA ALA A 69 15.82 2.29 -17.03
C ALA A 69 14.65 1.59 -16.30
N ASP A 70 14.70 0.26 -16.24
CA ASP A 70 13.71 -0.55 -15.52
C ASP A 70 13.77 -0.31 -14.00
N ALA A 71 12.76 -0.78 -13.27
CA ALA A 71 12.71 -0.67 -11.82
C ALA A 71 13.92 -1.38 -11.17
N PRO A 72 14.72 -0.69 -10.33
CA PRO A 72 16.01 -1.23 -9.88
C PRO A 72 15.85 -2.40 -8.93
N ALA A 73 16.66 -3.44 -9.13
CA ALA A 73 16.70 -4.61 -8.24
C ALA A 73 17.00 -4.20 -6.78
N GLU A 74 16.49 -4.98 -5.82
CA GLU A 74 16.67 -4.74 -4.37
C GLU A 74 16.10 -3.41 -3.84
N THR A 75 15.23 -2.74 -4.60
CA THR A 75 14.49 -1.54 -4.16
C THR A 75 13.00 -1.80 -4.00
N GLU A 76 12.26 -0.85 -3.44
CA GLU A 76 10.80 -0.93 -3.37
C GLU A 76 10.16 -1.04 -4.75
N ALA A 77 10.57 -0.19 -5.70
CA ALA A 77 10.13 -0.25 -7.09
C ALA A 77 10.46 -1.62 -7.71
N GLY A 78 11.67 -2.12 -7.51
CA GLY A 78 12.08 -3.44 -7.98
C GLY A 78 11.19 -4.56 -7.43
N THR A 79 10.93 -4.57 -6.13
CA THR A 79 10.06 -5.57 -5.49
C THR A 79 8.66 -5.59 -6.11
N VAL A 80 8.10 -4.40 -6.38
CA VAL A 80 6.74 -4.27 -6.91
C VAL A 80 6.67 -4.57 -8.42
N PHE A 81 7.56 -3.99 -9.22
CA PHE A 81 7.39 -3.88 -10.69
C PHE A 81 8.32 -4.77 -11.51
N ARG A 82 9.53 -5.08 -11.02
CA ARG A 82 10.53 -5.83 -11.77
C ARG A 82 9.95 -7.13 -12.33
N GLU A 83 10.25 -7.40 -13.61
CA GLU A 83 9.80 -8.57 -14.38
C GLU A 83 8.27 -8.68 -14.59
N LYS A 84 7.49 -7.71 -14.07
CA LYS A 84 6.02 -7.68 -14.20
C LYS A 84 5.56 -6.68 -15.24
N VAL A 85 6.22 -5.54 -15.30
CA VAL A 85 6.02 -4.49 -16.31
C VAL A 85 7.37 -4.01 -16.81
N ASN A 86 7.39 -3.33 -17.96
CA ASN A 86 8.59 -2.68 -18.45
C ASN A 86 8.62 -1.24 -17.90
N CYS A 87 9.51 -0.91 -16.96
CA CYS A 87 9.68 0.49 -16.53
C CYS A 87 10.69 1.27 -17.38
N GLU A 88 11.31 0.64 -18.38
CA GLU A 88 12.24 1.32 -19.30
C GLU A 88 11.54 2.33 -20.22
N GLY A 89 10.21 2.36 -20.29
CA GLY A 89 9.45 3.40 -21.00
C GLY A 89 8.89 4.47 -20.06
N GLY A 90 8.05 5.38 -20.53
CA GLY A 90 7.21 6.19 -19.64
C GLY A 90 6.27 7.15 -20.34
N SER A 91 5.22 7.56 -19.63
CA SER A 91 4.35 8.66 -20.06
C SER A 91 4.96 10.00 -19.63
N PRO A 92 5.26 10.91 -20.56
CA PRO A 92 5.71 12.25 -20.24
C PRO A 92 4.66 12.97 -19.37
N LEU A 93 5.09 13.61 -18.29
CA LEU A 93 4.27 14.47 -17.47
C LEU A 93 4.73 15.93 -17.65
N PRO A 94 4.06 16.73 -18.49
CA PRO A 94 4.41 18.14 -18.72
C PRO A 94 4.51 19.00 -17.45
N ALA A 95 5.54 19.84 -17.39
CA ALA A 95 5.85 20.70 -16.25
C ALA A 95 4.73 21.70 -15.91
N GLY A 96 4.48 21.88 -14.60
CA GLY A 96 3.53 22.88 -14.08
C GLY A 96 2.07 22.62 -14.46
N LYS A 97 1.75 21.42 -14.96
CA LYS A 97 0.38 21.00 -15.29
C LYS A 97 -0.15 20.01 -14.27
N VAL A 98 -1.45 19.74 -14.39
CA VAL A 98 -2.16 18.74 -13.59
C VAL A 98 -2.58 17.61 -14.52
N HIS A 99 -2.29 16.39 -14.11
CA HIS A 99 -2.65 15.16 -14.82
C HIS A 99 -3.48 14.26 -13.90
N PHE A 100 -4.20 13.32 -14.50
CA PHE A 100 -5.11 12.45 -13.76
C PHE A 100 -4.94 11.00 -14.16
N ILE A 101 -4.96 10.12 -13.16
CA ILE A 101 -5.24 8.70 -13.32
C ILE A 101 -6.60 8.46 -12.66
N ASP A 102 -7.60 8.09 -13.45
CA ASP A 102 -8.89 7.63 -12.96
C ASP A 102 -8.93 6.10 -13.07
N LEU A 103 -9.30 5.42 -12.00
CA LEU A 103 -9.61 4.00 -12.01
C LEU A 103 -11.09 3.81 -11.72
N SER A 104 -11.75 2.93 -12.47
CA SER A 104 -13.16 2.60 -12.27
C SER A 104 -13.41 1.10 -12.40
N GLY A 105 -14.57 0.65 -11.91
CA GLY A 105 -14.92 -0.77 -11.83
C GLY A 105 -14.32 -1.49 -10.62
N LEU A 106 -13.94 -0.73 -9.58
CA LEU A 106 -13.52 -1.26 -8.31
C LEU A 106 -14.75 -1.68 -7.49
N ASP A 107 -14.66 -2.80 -6.76
CA ASP A 107 -15.65 -3.21 -5.76
C ASP A 107 -15.46 -2.37 -4.47
N PRO A 108 -16.42 -1.49 -4.10
CA PRO A 108 -16.32 -0.64 -2.89
C PRO A 108 -16.27 -1.43 -1.58
N ALA A 109 -16.76 -2.67 -1.59
CA ALA A 109 -16.70 -3.56 -0.45
C ALA A 109 -15.33 -4.23 -0.28
N LYS A 110 -14.34 -3.95 -1.16
CA LYS A 110 -12.98 -4.47 -1.07
C LYS A 110 -11.97 -3.38 -0.73
N ARG A 111 -10.77 -3.81 -0.36
CA ARG A 111 -9.63 -2.93 -0.11
C ARG A 111 -8.61 -3.11 -1.22
N TYR A 112 -7.96 -2.01 -1.57
CA TYR A 112 -6.94 -2.00 -2.60
C TYR A 112 -5.65 -1.37 -2.10
N GLU A 113 -4.58 -1.76 -2.76
CA GLU A 113 -3.29 -1.11 -2.71
C GLU A 113 -2.97 -0.58 -4.09
N LEU A 114 -2.51 0.66 -4.12
CA LEU A 114 -2.08 1.35 -5.31
C LEU A 114 -0.62 1.75 -5.13
N VAL A 115 0.23 1.32 -6.07
CA VAL A 115 1.63 1.70 -6.11
C VAL A 115 1.93 2.39 -7.42
N LEU A 116 2.62 3.53 -7.36
CA LEU A 116 3.01 4.36 -8.49
C LEU A 116 4.52 4.57 -8.47
N PHE A 117 5.12 4.46 -9.65
CA PHE A 117 6.55 4.70 -9.85
C PHE A 117 6.76 5.74 -10.95
N ALA A 118 7.57 6.75 -10.64
CA ALA A 118 8.02 7.78 -11.57
C ALA A 118 9.53 7.95 -11.44
N SER A 119 10.19 8.20 -12.57
CA SER A 119 11.64 8.33 -12.62
C SER A 119 12.07 9.16 -13.82
N ASP A 120 13.15 9.91 -13.66
CA ASP A 120 13.91 10.53 -14.72
C ASP A 120 15.38 10.08 -14.62
N ALA A 121 16.12 10.14 -15.72
CA ALA A 121 17.55 9.88 -15.70
C ALA A 121 18.30 10.82 -14.75
N ALA A 122 19.38 10.34 -14.13
CA ALA A 122 20.21 11.12 -13.21
C ALA A 122 20.96 12.28 -13.92
N GLY A 123 21.32 13.32 -13.15
CA GLY A 123 22.22 14.40 -13.61
C GLY A 123 21.54 15.69 -14.08
N GLY A 124 20.25 15.86 -13.80
CA GLY A 124 19.51 17.11 -14.05
C GLY A 124 19.07 17.84 -12.78
N GLU A 125 18.31 18.93 -12.95
CA GLU A 125 17.60 19.59 -11.85
C GLU A 125 16.59 18.65 -11.18
N ALA A 126 16.30 18.92 -9.91
CA ALA A 126 15.28 18.23 -9.13
C ALA A 126 13.92 18.28 -9.85
N LYS A 127 13.30 17.11 -10.04
CA LYS A 127 12.03 16.91 -10.72
C LYS A 127 11.05 16.19 -9.80
N PRO A 128 10.58 16.81 -8.72
CA PRO A 128 9.62 16.16 -7.85
C PRO A 128 8.28 15.94 -8.58
N VAL A 129 7.62 14.83 -8.28
CA VAL A 129 6.23 14.55 -8.68
C VAL A 129 5.40 14.34 -7.43
N SER A 130 4.34 15.13 -7.29
CA SER A 130 3.33 14.93 -6.25
C SER A 130 2.20 14.05 -6.75
N PHE A 131 1.88 13.04 -5.96
CA PHE A 131 0.79 12.09 -6.16
C PHE A 131 -0.24 12.30 -5.04
N THR A 132 -1.44 12.75 -5.41
CA THR A 132 -2.52 13.02 -4.44
C THR A 132 -3.68 12.07 -4.68
N LEU A 133 -3.99 11.23 -3.70
CA LEU A 133 -5.14 10.32 -3.76
C LEU A 133 -6.44 11.08 -3.48
N TRP A 134 -7.46 10.83 -4.31
CA TRP A 134 -8.77 11.44 -4.24
C TRP A 134 -9.87 10.43 -4.55
N ASP A 135 -11.11 10.81 -4.23
CA ASP A 135 -12.31 10.02 -4.47
C ASP A 135 -12.26 8.64 -3.79
N VAL A 136 -11.92 8.67 -2.49
CA VAL A 136 -11.78 7.49 -1.64
C VAL A 136 -12.47 7.75 -0.32
N SER A 137 -13.07 6.71 0.26
CA SER A 137 -13.72 6.81 1.57
C SER A 137 -12.75 6.61 2.74
N SER A 138 -11.71 5.79 2.54
CA SER A 138 -10.60 5.65 3.50
C SER A 138 -9.38 5.06 2.80
N PHE A 139 -8.19 5.33 3.33
CA PHE A 139 -6.92 4.78 2.85
C PHE A 139 -5.86 4.96 3.92
N GLU A 140 -4.69 4.36 3.70
CA GLU A 140 -3.47 4.61 4.45
C GLU A 140 -2.34 4.94 3.47
N ASN A 141 -1.54 5.96 3.77
CA ASN A 141 -0.30 6.19 3.04
C ASN A 141 0.81 5.33 3.63
N ARG A 142 1.37 4.45 2.82
CA ARG A 142 2.42 3.49 3.15
C ARG A 142 3.68 3.73 2.31
N SER A 143 3.87 4.96 1.82
CA SER A 143 5.12 5.33 1.14
C SER A 143 6.24 5.41 2.17
N ASP A 144 7.43 4.90 1.85
CA ASP A 144 8.57 4.99 2.76
C ASP A 144 9.17 6.40 2.70
N ILE A 145 9.28 7.05 3.86
CA ILE A 145 9.90 8.37 3.95
C ILE A 145 11.41 8.21 3.78
N ALA A 146 11.94 8.82 2.73
CA ALA A 146 13.36 9.00 2.52
C ALA A 146 13.68 10.50 2.61
N PRO A 147 14.60 10.92 3.51
CA PRO A 147 15.01 12.32 3.62
C PRO A 147 15.35 12.92 2.25
N ASP A 148 14.86 14.13 2.01
CA ASP A 148 15.05 14.94 0.79
C ASP A 148 14.52 14.32 -0.53
N ARG A 149 13.97 13.11 -0.49
CA ARG A 149 13.58 12.33 -1.68
C ARG A 149 12.11 11.97 -1.69
N VAL A 150 11.52 11.69 -0.53
CA VAL A 150 10.11 11.37 -0.37
C VAL A 150 9.53 12.16 0.78
N THR A 151 8.48 12.94 0.49
CA THR A 151 7.74 13.69 1.50
C THR A 151 6.27 13.28 1.48
N ILE A 152 5.69 13.08 2.66
CA ILE A 152 4.27 12.80 2.83
C ILE A 152 3.60 14.04 3.44
N SER A 153 2.50 14.48 2.83
CA SER A 153 1.81 15.72 3.21
C SER A 153 0.32 15.69 2.87
N GLY A 154 -0.35 16.82 3.12
CA GLY A 154 -1.77 17.02 2.88
C GLY A 154 -2.66 16.40 3.96
N GLN A 155 -3.97 16.68 3.88
CA GLN A 155 -4.94 16.20 4.86
C GLN A 155 -4.97 14.67 4.90
N PHE A 156 -4.79 14.08 6.08
CA PHE A 156 -4.69 12.63 6.28
C PHE A 156 -3.58 11.98 5.46
N ASN A 157 -2.47 12.69 5.21
CA ASN A 157 -1.30 12.16 4.49
C ASN A 157 -1.62 11.70 3.06
N ARG A 158 -2.59 12.33 2.39
CA ARG A 158 -3.06 11.93 1.03
C ARG A 158 -2.11 12.24 -0.12
N THR A 159 -1.05 13.01 0.13
CA THR A 159 -0.09 13.43 -0.90
C THR A 159 1.28 12.83 -0.61
N THR A 160 1.86 12.12 -1.57
CA THR A 160 3.26 11.73 -1.55
C THR A 160 3.98 12.47 -2.66
N THR A 161 5.08 13.15 -2.34
CA THR A 161 5.96 13.79 -3.31
C THR A 161 7.27 13.00 -3.40
N ILE A 162 7.69 12.64 -4.61
CA ILE A 162 8.91 11.87 -4.88
C ILE A 162 9.80 12.66 -5.82
N GLU A 163 11.05 12.87 -5.44
CA GLU A 163 12.08 13.39 -6.35
C GLU A 163 12.37 12.35 -7.44
N THR A 164 12.27 12.64 -8.74
CA THR A 164 12.40 11.57 -9.75
C THR A 164 13.79 11.44 -10.35
N GLY A 165 14.68 12.42 -10.16
CA GLY A 165 16.04 12.37 -10.71
C GLY A 165 16.84 11.15 -10.22
N GLY A 166 17.16 10.23 -11.13
CA GLY A 166 17.88 8.99 -10.83
C GLY A 166 17.11 8.01 -9.94
N ASN A 167 15.78 8.06 -9.92
CA ASN A 167 14.95 7.13 -9.15
C ASN A 167 14.94 5.69 -9.72
N ASP A 168 15.61 5.49 -10.86
CA ASP A 168 15.88 4.21 -11.52
C ASP A 168 17.35 3.74 -11.34
N ASN A 169 18.08 4.31 -10.38
CA ASN A 169 19.42 3.84 -10.01
C ASN A 169 19.34 2.63 -9.05
N ALA A 170 20.30 1.69 -9.08
CA ALA A 170 20.41 0.59 -8.11
C ALA A 170 20.27 0.97 -6.62
N ALA A 171 20.65 2.18 -6.21
CA ALA A 171 20.52 2.68 -4.83
C ALA A 171 19.16 3.36 -4.53
N ARG A 172 18.24 3.38 -5.51
CA ARG A 172 17.04 4.20 -5.46
C ARG A 172 15.88 3.56 -6.20
N GLY A 173 14.68 3.66 -5.64
CA GLY A 173 13.49 3.06 -6.23
C GLY A 173 12.28 3.44 -5.42
N ASP A 174 12.22 4.73 -5.09
CA ASP A 174 11.22 5.31 -4.21
C ASP A 174 9.85 5.25 -4.92
N VAL A 175 8.81 4.77 -4.22
CA VAL A 175 7.47 4.62 -4.77
C VAL A 175 6.44 5.39 -3.97
N CYS A 176 5.36 5.80 -4.63
CA CYS A 176 4.18 6.29 -3.93
C CYS A 176 3.29 5.07 -3.68
N ARG A 177 2.98 4.80 -2.40
CA ARG A 177 2.18 3.64 -2.00
C ARG A 177 1.01 4.06 -1.12
N PHE A 178 -0.19 3.75 -1.59
CA PHE A 178 -1.42 3.83 -0.82
C PHE A 178 -1.95 2.43 -0.58
N ALA A 179 -2.35 2.12 0.64
CA ALA A 179 -2.87 0.81 1.04
C ALA A 179 -4.23 0.94 1.72
N SER A 180 -4.90 -0.20 1.93
CA SER A 180 -6.20 -0.30 2.59
C SER A 180 -7.27 0.60 1.97
N ILE A 181 -7.12 0.97 0.70
CA ILE A 181 -7.97 1.93 -0.02
C ILE A 181 -9.37 1.35 -0.14
N ARG A 182 -10.35 2.09 0.38
CA ARG A 182 -11.77 1.93 0.03
C ARG A 182 -12.08 3.01 -1.00
N CYS A 183 -12.41 2.62 -2.22
CA CYS A 183 -12.78 3.54 -3.28
C CYS A 183 -14.09 4.30 -2.96
N GLY A 184 -14.47 5.23 -3.84
CA GLY A 184 -15.79 5.83 -3.85
C GLY A 184 -16.90 4.78 -3.90
N ALA A 185 -18.10 5.16 -3.48
CA ALA A 185 -19.27 4.26 -3.45
C ALA A 185 -19.70 3.82 -4.87
N ASP A 186 -19.31 4.58 -5.88
CA ASP A 186 -19.47 4.30 -7.32
C ASP A 186 -18.40 3.36 -7.90
N GLY A 187 -17.39 2.98 -7.11
CA GLY A 187 -16.32 2.09 -7.56
C GLY A 187 -15.16 2.82 -8.24
N ASP A 188 -15.08 4.15 -8.07
CA ASP A 188 -14.06 4.98 -8.68
C ASP A 188 -13.00 5.44 -7.66
N LEU A 189 -11.79 5.70 -8.14
CA LEU A 189 -10.78 6.47 -7.42
C LEU A 189 -9.97 7.31 -8.40
N ARG A 190 -9.38 8.39 -7.90
CA ARG A 190 -8.53 9.30 -8.69
C ARG A 190 -7.17 9.51 -8.04
N VAL A 191 -6.14 9.58 -8.86
CA VAL A 191 -4.84 10.14 -8.47
C VAL A 191 -4.57 11.39 -9.29
N ILE A 192 -4.27 12.47 -8.60
CA ILE A 192 -3.84 13.73 -9.19
C ILE A 192 -2.32 13.74 -9.22
N LEU A 193 -1.74 14.00 -10.39
CA LEU A 193 -0.30 14.08 -10.61
C LEU A 193 0.09 15.54 -10.86
N GLN A 194 1.06 16.05 -10.10
CA GLN A 194 1.56 17.42 -10.24
C GLN A 194 3.10 17.43 -10.26
N PRO A 195 3.70 17.55 -11.46
CA PRO A 195 5.15 17.67 -11.64
C PRO A 195 5.55 19.13 -11.90
N PRO A 196 5.95 19.93 -10.90
CA PRO A 196 6.36 21.33 -11.11
C PRO A 196 7.38 21.52 -12.24
N ASN A 197 8.39 20.63 -12.32
CA ASN A 197 9.48 20.71 -13.30
C ASN A 197 9.35 19.66 -14.42
N GLY A 198 8.21 18.98 -14.48
CA GLY A 198 7.96 17.87 -15.40
C GLY A 198 8.69 16.59 -14.96
N SER A 199 8.21 15.43 -15.42
CA SER A 199 8.81 14.13 -15.12
C SER A 199 8.24 13.04 -16.05
N GLN A 200 8.40 11.76 -15.69
CA GLN A 200 7.83 10.62 -16.38
C GLN A 200 7.17 9.65 -15.41
N LEU A 201 5.93 9.31 -15.70
CA LEU A 201 5.24 8.22 -15.05
C LEU A 201 5.67 6.89 -15.70
N LYS A 202 6.17 5.95 -14.90
CA LYS A 202 6.73 4.70 -15.37
C LYS A 202 5.73 3.56 -15.27
N ALA A 203 5.19 3.34 -14.07
CA ALA A 203 4.34 2.19 -13.81
C ALA A 203 3.27 2.43 -12.74
N LEU A 204 2.21 1.62 -12.82
CA LEU A 204 1.17 1.50 -11.81
C LEU A 204 0.90 0.04 -11.50
N MET A 205 0.72 -0.27 -10.22
CA MET A 205 0.21 -1.54 -9.74
C MET A 205 -1.03 -1.29 -8.90
N LEU A 206 -2.08 -2.05 -9.16
CA LEU A 206 -3.26 -2.12 -8.32
C LEU A 206 -3.46 -3.56 -7.83
N ARG A 207 -3.48 -3.74 -6.51
CA ARG A 207 -3.68 -5.04 -5.87
C ARG A 207 -4.91 -5.01 -4.99
N LYS A 208 -5.82 -5.96 -5.18
CA LYS A 208 -6.87 -6.24 -4.20
C LYS A 208 -6.21 -6.82 -2.95
N GLN A 209 -6.39 -6.17 -1.81
CA GLN A 209 -5.90 -6.62 -0.52
C GLN A 209 -6.95 -7.48 0.18
N THR A 210 -6.47 -8.48 0.89
CA THR A 210 -7.28 -9.14 1.92
C THR A 210 -7.35 -8.20 3.11
N PRO A 211 -8.55 -7.91 3.66
CA PRO A 211 -8.66 -7.10 4.87
C PRO A 211 -7.77 -7.66 5.98
N PRO A 212 -7.14 -6.81 6.81
CA PRO A 212 -6.49 -7.28 8.03
C PRO A 212 -7.56 -7.92 8.94
N VAL A 213 -7.15 -8.80 9.84
CA VAL A 213 -8.11 -9.38 10.81
C VAL A 213 -8.74 -8.30 11.68
N LEU A 214 -7.93 -7.34 12.15
CA LEU A 214 -8.37 -6.27 13.05
C LEU A 214 -8.48 -4.92 12.35
N ALA A 215 -9.50 -4.13 12.71
CA ALA A 215 -9.72 -2.76 12.24
C ALA A 215 -8.72 -1.75 12.83
N GLY A 216 -8.03 -2.13 13.90
CA GLY A 216 -7.09 -1.27 14.62
C GLY A 216 -6.25 -2.06 15.62
N LYS A 217 -5.48 -1.35 16.44
CA LYS A 217 -4.72 -1.96 17.52
C LYS A 217 -5.67 -2.46 18.62
N PRO A 218 -5.52 -3.70 19.11
CA PRO A 218 -6.31 -4.18 20.24
C PRO A 218 -5.96 -3.41 21.51
N MET A 219 -6.94 -3.22 22.38
CA MET A 219 -6.77 -2.75 23.75
C MET A 219 -6.42 -3.95 24.63
N ILE A 220 -5.46 -3.77 25.52
CA ILE A 220 -4.94 -4.86 26.36
C ILE A 220 -4.89 -4.36 27.81
N GLU A 221 -5.54 -5.11 28.69
CA GLU A 221 -5.50 -4.93 30.14
C GLU A 221 -4.77 -6.14 30.74
N LEU A 222 -3.68 -5.89 31.46
CA LEU A 222 -2.87 -6.94 32.08
C LEU A 222 -3.24 -7.09 33.55
N GLY A 223 -3.45 -8.34 33.97
CA GLY A 223 -3.48 -8.75 35.37
C GLY A 223 -2.20 -9.45 35.78
N GLU A 224 -2.20 -10.05 36.97
CA GLU A 224 -1.02 -10.75 37.51
C GLU A 224 -0.58 -11.90 36.60
N ASP A 225 -1.52 -12.77 36.27
CA ASP A 225 -1.36 -14.00 35.49
C ASP A 225 -2.40 -14.11 34.36
N HIS A 226 -3.06 -13.00 34.01
CA HIS A 226 -4.07 -12.98 32.96
C HIS A 226 -3.96 -11.71 32.10
N ALA A 227 -4.60 -11.74 30.94
CA ALA A 227 -4.75 -10.59 30.07
C ALA A 227 -6.16 -10.54 29.47
N VAL A 228 -6.81 -9.38 29.54
CA VAL A 228 -8.05 -9.12 28.83
C VAL A 228 -7.72 -8.34 27.56
N ILE A 229 -8.09 -8.90 26.42
CA ILE A 229 -7.79 -8.35 25.10
C ILE A 229 -9.11 -8.00 24.41
N ARG A 230 -9.27 -6.73 24.06
CA ARG A 230 -10.44 -6.21 23.34
C ARG A 230 -10.03 -5.70 21.98
N ALA A 231 -10.76 -6.06 20.94
CA ALA A 231 -10.45 -5.69 19.57
C ALA A 231 -11.71 -5.48 18.72
N SER A 232 -11.55 -4.99 17.50
CA SER A 232 -12.63 -4.91 16.52
C SER A 232 -12.16 -5.51 15.21
N LEU A 233 -13.01 -6.30 14.56
CA LEU A 233 -12.72 -6.91 13.26
C LEU A 233 -12.72 -5.87 12.14
N ALA A 234 -11.80 -6.02 11.17
CA ALA A 234 -11.83 -5.18 9.97
C ALA A 234 -12.87 -5.65 8.95
N ASP A 235 -13.25 -6.92 9.01
CA ASP A 235 -14.30 -7.53 8.20
C ASP A 235 -15.14 -8.49 9.05
N ILE A 236 -16.35 -8.04 9.42
CA ILE A 236 -17.32 -8.81 10.20
C ILE A 236 -17.98 -9.94 9.39
N THR A 237 -17.86 -9.88 8.05
CA THR A 237 -18.42 -10.88 7.15
C THR A 237 -17.44 -12.02 6.86
N GLY A 238 -16.20 -11.91 7.37
CA GLY A 238 -15.23 -12.99 7.32
C GLY A 238 -15.67 -14.19 8.16
N GLY A 239 -14.95 -15.30 8.02
CA GLY A 239 -15.28 -16.52 8.74
C GLY A 239 -14.89 -16.47 10.23
N PRO A 240 -14.88 -17.64 10.90
CA PRO A 240 -14.60 -17.76 12.32
C PRO A 240 -13.27 -17.11 12.71
N VAL A 241 -13.23 -16.53 13.91
CA VAL A 241 -12.06 -15.83 14.45
C VAL A 241 -11.54 -16.57 15.67
N GLN A 242 -10.23 -16.64 15.79
CA GLN A 242 -9.53 -17.19 16.94
C GLN A 242 -8.50 -16.19 17.44
N LEU A 243 -8.30 -16.15 18.75
CA LEU A 243 -7.09 -15.60 19.34
C LEU A 243 -6.13 -16.76 19.60
N ARG A 244 -4.91 -16.68 19.08
CA ARG A 244 -3.84 -17.64 19.33
C ARG A 244 -2.72 -16.96 20.12
N TRP A 245 -2.15 -17.65 21.10
CA TRP A 245 -1.02 -17.15 21.88
C TRP A 245 -0.03 -18.25 22.23
N ARG A 246 1.21 -17.85 22.55
CA ARG A 246 2.26 -18.72 23.11
C ARG A 246 3.33 -17.87 23.79
N VAL A 247 4.24 -18.51 24.51
CA VAL A 247 5.48 -17.86 24.97
C VAL A 247 6.30 -17.44 23.76
N ALA A 248 6.71 -16.18 23.73
CA ALA A 248 7.46 -15.62 22.61
C ALA A 248 8.85 -16.26 22.49
N ASN A 249 9.38 -16.31 21.26
CA ASN A 249 10.67 -16.93 20.95
C ASN A 249 10.77 -18.39 21.44
N SER A 250 9.65 -19.11 21.51
CA SER A 250 9.61 -20.52 21.88
C SER A 250 9.03 -21.37 20.75
N ASP A 251 9.46 -22.63 20.71
CA ASP A 251 8.91 -23.66 19.82
C ASP A 251 7.59 -24.25 20.35
N SER A 252 7.01 -23.63 21.38
CA SER A 252 5.72 -24.07 21.94
C SER A 252 4.63 -23.98 20.88
N ALA A 253 3.75 -24.98 20.87
CA ALA A 253 2.55 -24.95 20.06
C ALA A 253 1.68 -23.74 20.47
N TRP A 254 1.04 -23.12 19.47
CA TRP A 254 0.06 -22.07 19.71
C TRP A 254 -1.12 -22.63 20.50
N GLN A 255 -1.41 -21.98 21.62
CA GLN A 255 -2.70 -22.12 22.29
C GLN A 255 -3.73 -21.27 21.54
N SER A 256 -5.00 -21.63 21.59
CA SER A 256 -6.05 -20.94 20.83
C SER A 256 -7.39 -20.93 21.55
N VAL A 257 -8.12 -19.84 21.40
CA VAL A 257 -9.51 -19.71 21.82
C VAL A 257 -10.35 -19.17 20.66
N ALA A 258 -11.48 -19.80 20.39
CA ALA A 258 -12.44 -19.31 19.41
C ALA A 258 -13.16 -18.09 19.96
N LEU A 259 -13.34 -17.07 19.13
CA LEU A 259 -14.00 -15.83 19.50
C LEU A 259 -15.26 -15.63 18.67
N THR A 260 -16.30 -15.15 19.35
CA THR A 260 -17.56 -14.75 18.71
C THR A 260 -17.65 -13.23 18.74
N PRO A 261 -17.48 -12.54 17.60
CA PRO A 261 -17.68 -11.11 17.53
C PRO A 261 -19.14 -10.76 17.81
N ASP A 262 -19.36 -9.58 18.40
CA ASP A 262 -20.71 -9.00 18.47
C ASP A 262 -21.17 -8.45 17.11
N ALA A 263 -22.40 -7.91 17.05
CA ALA A 263 -22.97 -7.37 15.82
C ALA A 263 -22.18 -6.19 15.22
N THR A 264 -21.32 -5.53 16.01
CA THR A 264 -20.44 -4.43 15.57
C THR A 264 -19.05 -4.92 15.20
N GLY A 265 -18.77 -6.22 15.35
CA GLY A 265 -17.46 -6.81 15.14
C GLY A 265 -16.51 -6.70 16.32
N ALA A 266 -16.99 -6.29 17.50
CA ALA A 266 -16.17 -6.22 18.70
C ALA A 266 -15.90 -7.62 19.26
N LEU A 267 -14.66 -7.83 19.68
CA LEU A 267 -14.13 -9.06 20.24
C LEU A 267 -13.62 -8.79 21.65
N SER A 268 -13.83 -9.75 22.54
CA SER A 268 -13.23 -9.75 23.88
C SER A 268 -12.76 -11.15 24.20
N ALA A 269 -11.53 -11.26 24.68
CA ALA A 269 -10.93 -12.51 25.13
C ALA A 269 -10.24 -12.29 26.47
N GLN A 270 -10.35 -13.27 27.36
CA GLN A 270 -9.54 -13.33 28.57
C GLN A 270 -8.61 -14.53 28.44
N LEU A 271 -7.32 -14.27 28.58
CA LEU A 271 -6.27 -15.29 28.65
C LEU A 271 -5.91 -15.47 30.12
N ASP A 272 -6.15 -16.64 30.68
CA ASP A 272 -5.84 -16.96 32.07
C ASP A 272 -4.57 -17.82 32.19
N SER A 273 -4.00 -17.87 33.38
CA SER A 273 -2.85 -18.73 33.71
C SER A 273 -1.62 -18.50 32.82
N LEU A 274 -1.39 -17.25 32.40
CA LEU A 274 -0.21 -16.84 31.67
C LEU A 274 1.02 -16.85 32.59
N ALA A 275 2.17 -17.28 32.06
CA ALA A 275 3.41 -17.26 32.83
C ALA A 275 3.83 -15.82 33.15
N VAL A 276 4.05 -15.52 34.43
CA VAL A 276 4.43 -14.18 34.88
C VAL A 276 5.88 -13.85 34.54
N PHE A 277 6.18 -12.58 34.26
CA PHE A 277 7.51 -12.09 33.86
C PHE A 277 8.08 -12.70 32.57
N VAL A 278 7.25 -13.40 31.79
CA VAL A 278 7.61 -13.98 30.49
C VAL A 278 6.86 -13.25 29.39
N ASP A 279 7.56 -12.94 28.30
CA ASP A 279 6.94 -12.34 27.13
C ASP A 279 6.11 -13.39 26.38
N HIS A 280 4.84 -13.07 26.13
CA HIS A 280 3.95 -13.87 25.31
C HIS A 280 3.66 -13.12 24.02
N GLU A 281 3.60 -13.86 22.92
CA GLU A 281 3.11 -13.34 21.66
C GLU A 281 1.68 -13.84 21.42
N PHE A 282 0.85 -12.98 20.84
CA PHE A 282 -0.49 -13.34 20.41
C PHE A 282 -0.81 -12.78 19.02
N ILE A 283 -1.70 -13.48 18.31
CA ILE A 283 -2.27 -13.10 17.02
C ILE A 283 -3.76 -13.39 16.99
N PHE A 284 -4.50 -12.59 16.23
CA PHE A 284 -5.85 -12.96 15.81
C PHE A 284 -5.77 -13.67 14.46
N VAL A 285 -6.53 -14.74 14.30
CA VAL A 285 -6.64 -15.51 13.06
C VAL A 285 -8.08 -15.50 12.62
N GLN A 286 -8.33 -15.14 11.37
CA GLN A 286 -9.65 -15.24 10.75
C GLN A 286 -9.60 -16.22 9.59
N SER A 287 -10.46 -17.23 9.62
CA SER A 287 -10.58 -18.19 8.53
C SER A 287 -11.37 -17.56 7.39
N THR A 288 -10.79 -17.50 6.19
CA THR A 288 -11.45 -17.00 4.99
C THR A 288 -11.56 -18.10 3.93
N PRO A 289 -12.42 -17.96 2.90
CA PRO A 289 -12.45 -18.91 1.77
C PRO A 289 -11.11 -19.05 1.04
N GLN A 290 -10.19 -18.08 1.21
CA GLN A 290 -8.86 -18.06 0.61
C GLN A 290 -7.76 -18.61 1.54
N GLY A 291 -8.12 -19.05 2.76
CA GLY A 291 -7.18 -19.51 3.78
C GLY A 291 -7.24 -18.68 5.07
N GLU A 292 -6.36 -18.97 6.01
CA GLU A 292 -6.24 -18.19 7.25
C GLU A 292 -5.55 -16.85 6.99
N VAL A 293 -6.11 -15.79 7.57
CA VAL A 293 -5.49 -14.46 7.63
C VAL A 293 -5.12 -14.19 9.09
N THR A 294 -3.92 -13.69 9.33
CA THR A 294 -3.43 -13.40 10.68
C THR A 294 -3.24 -11.90 10.90
N SER A 295 -3.49 -11.41 12.10
CA SER A 295 -3.06 -10.07 12.51
C SER A 295 -1.55 -10.00 12.65
N GLU A 296 -1.00 -8.78 12.74
CA GLU A 296 0.37 -8.59 13.23
C GLU A 296 0.51 -9.22 14.64
N PRO A 297 1.65 -9.89 14.92
CA PRO A 297 1.98 -10.33 16.27
C PRO A 297 2.05 -9.16 17.25
N ARG A 298 1.55 -9.39 18.46
CA ARG A 298 1.62 -8.44 19.57
C ARG A 298 2.21 -9.13 20.78
N MET A 299 2.96 -8.35 21.55
CA MET A 299 3.65 -8.82 22.75
C MET A 299 2.92 -8.36 24.00
N ILE A 300 2.78 -9.25 24.98
CA ILE A 300 2.32 -8.94 26.34
C ILE A 300 3.23 -9.59 27.35
N ARG A 301 3.33 -8.98 28.53
CA ARG A 301 4.11 -9.51 29.64
C ARG A 301 3.34 -9.32 30.93
N PRO A 302 2.57 -10.31 31.39
CA PRO A 302 1.92 -10.27 32.69
C PRO A 302 2.96 -10.06 33.81
N GLN A 303 2.62 -9.21 34.76
CA GLN A 303 3.48 -8.86 35.89
C GLN A 303 2.71 -9.02 37.18
N LYS A 304 3.34 -9.62 38.19
CA LYS A 304 2.74 -9.72 39.52
C LYS A 304 2.59 -8.32 40.14
N THR A 305 1.38 -7.80 40.22
CA THR A 305 1.07 -6.53 40.88
C THR A 305 1.01 -6.72 42.39
N GLY A 306 2.18 -6.86 43.01
CA GLY A 306 2.25 -6.87 44.48
C GLY A 306 3.58 -7.28 45.07
N ILE A 307 4.65 -6.49 44.88
CA ILE A 307 5.67 -6.19 45.91
C ILE A 307 6.27 -4.80 45.59
N ILE A 308 5.74 -3.74 46.20
CA ILE A 308 6.59 -2.58 46.51
C ILE A 308 7.35 -3.00 47.77
N TYR A 309 8.66 -3.18 47.68
CA TYR A 309 9.47 -3.22 48.89
C TYR A 309 9.35 -1.84 49.55
N SER A 310 8.51 -1.76 50.58
CA SER A 310 8.63 -0.73 51.62
C SER A 310 9.98 -0.98 52.30
N THR A 311 11.04 -0.31 51.84
CA THR A 311 12.23 -0.12 52.67
C THR A 311 11.87 0.94 53.71
N GLY A 312 11.24 0.49 54.78
CA GLY A 312 10.87 1.31 55.92
C GLY A 312 11.04 0.51 57.20
N PHE A 313 12.29 0.30 57.61
CA PHE A 313 12.67 0.09 59.02
C PHE A 313 14.13 0.55 59.20
N GLU A 314 14.29 1.79 59.66
CA GLU A 314 15.35 2.19 60.61
C GLU A 314 14.84 1.84 62.03
N PRO A 315 15.75 1.50 62.96
CA PRO A 315 16.51 2.51 63.69
C PRO A 315 18.03 2.43 63.52
#